data_AF-A0A939JES6-F1
#
_entry.id   AF-A0A939JES6-F1
#
_cell.length_a   1.000
_cell.length_b   1.000
_cell.length_c   1.000
_cell.angle_alpha   90.00
_cell.angle_beta   90.00
_cell.angle_gamma   90.00
#
_symmetry.space_group_name_H-M   'P 1'
#
loop_
_entity.id
_entity.type
_entity.pdbx_description
1 polymer ?
#
loop_
_entity_poly.entity_id
_entity_poly.type
_entity_poly.pdbx_seq_one_letter_code
_entity_poly.pdbx_strand_id
1 'polypeptide(L)'
;MAVVGAGIGGIATAVRLAVRGHRVTVFEAQESFGGKMHQLELPGGYRFDGGPSLFTLPHLVDELFELAGRNPHDYFRYQRLDPITQYFFADGTRLTAWADEAKFAAEVEAKLRVPAADVLAFLQRSGRAYSATADTFLQKSLHKARTYLSADVLKAVAATPQLGLLETMHQRHQAAFPDDERLVQLFDRFATYNGSDPYQAPATLSMIPHLEHGLGAFYPEGGIYAIAQSLVRLAEELGVEFRYQEPVLEILTAAGQVTGVRTAQDVYDFGLVVSNMDVVPTYRKLLPSQPAPERTLSQPRSSSALIFYWGVAHRFSELGVHNIFFSQDYKQEFEAIFQQKTISPDPTVYVNITSGHTPTDAPAGHENWFVMVNVPHDQGQDWPALINQTRAAVLARVSKALGQDVAPLIRAEHVWDPPGIAARTSSFGGALYGSSSNNMLAAFLRHPNFSRKLEGLYFCGGSVHPGGGIPLCLLSARIVSGLIN
;
A
#
# COMPACT_ATOMS: atom_id res chain seq x y z
N MET A 1 -25.24 7.07 9.99
CA MET A 1 -23.96 7.79 9.77
C MET A 1 -23.47 7.52 8.36
N ALA A 2 -22.68 8.41 7.79
CA ALA A 2 -22.13 8.22 6.45
C ALA A 2 -20.63 7.87 6.47
N VAL A 3 -20.23 7.01 5.54
CA VAL A 3 -18.84 6.82 5.15
C VAL A 3 -18.70 7.26 3.69
N VAL A 4 -17.75 8.17 3.42
CA VAL A 4 -17.50 8.68 2.06
C VAL A 4 -16.35 7.89 1.44
N GLY A 5 -16.69 6.96 0.55
CA GLY A 5 -15.76 6.11 -0.21
C GLY A 5 -15.66 4.68 0.31
N ALA A 6 -15.81 3.71 -0.58
CA ALA A 6 -15.73 2.27 -0.31
C ALA A 6 -14.33 1.68 -0.56
N GLY A 7 -13.26 2.45 -0.33
CA GLY A 7 -11.92 1.88 -0.19
C GLY A 7 -11.77 1.07 1.12
N ILE A 8 -10.70 0.28 1.25
CA ILE A 8 -10.51 -0.66 2.38
C ILE A 8 -10.66 -0.03 3.78
N GLY A 9 -10.20 1.22 3.96
CA GLY A 9 -10.38 1.95 5.23
C GLY A 9 -11.84 2.28 5.54
N GLY A 10 -12.61 2.66 4.53
CA GLY A 10 -14.03 2.95 4.63
C GLY A 10 -14.86 1.70 4.87
N ILE A 11 -14.60 0.61 4.13
CA ILE A 11 -15.27 -0.68 4.33
C ILE A 11 -15.02 -1.19 5.75
N ALA A 12 -13.75 -1.22 6.20
CA ALA A 12 -13.41 -1.67 7.55
C ALA A 12 -14.03 -0.77 8.64
N THR A 13 -14.13 0.54 8.40
CA THR A 13 -14.80 1.46 9.32
C THR A 13 -16.30 1.18 9.39
N ALA A 14 -16.95 0.95 8.25
CA ALA A 14 -18.35 0.61 8.18
C ALA A 14 -18.67 -0.69 8.92
N VAL A 15 -17.88 -1.76 8.72
CA VAL A 15 -18.01 -3.03 9.46
C VAL A 15 -17.91 -2.79 10.97
N ARG A 16 -16.86 -2.10 11.43
CA ARG A 16 -16.64 -1.87 12.87
C ARG A 16 -17.77 -1.08 13.52
N LEU A 17 -18.31 -0.09 12.82
CA LEU A 17 -19.40 0.74 13.34
C LEU A 17 -20.75 0.02 13.28
N ALA A 18 -20.99 -0.82 12.26
CA ALA A 18 -22.18 -1.67 12.19
C ALA A 18 -22.19 -2.71 13.33
N VAL A 19 -21.05 -3.34 13.64
CA VAL A 19 -20.89 -4.23 14.80
C VAL A 19 -21.25 -3.54 16.13
N ARG A 20 -21.00 -2.23 16.24
CA ARG A 20 -21.37 -1.41 17.41
C ARG A 20 -22.82 -0.91 17.39
N GLY A 21 -23.63 -1.34 16.42
CA GLY A 21 -25.04 -0.99 16.33
C GLY A 21 -25.34 0.33 15.62
N HIS A 22 -24.35 0.97 14.99
CA HIS A 22 -24.63 2.14 14.15
C HIS A 22 -25.26 1.72 12.82
N ARG A 23 -26.27 2.46 12.36
CA ARG A 23 -26.75 2.38 10.98
C ARG A 23 -25.78 3.13 10.06
N VAL A 24 -25.13 2.42 9.15
CA VAL A 24 -24.09 2.96 8.27
C VAL A 24 -24.53 2.95 6.81
N THR A 25 -24.34 4.07 6.13
CA THR A 25 -24.47 4.19 4.67
C THR A 25 -23.11 4.58 4.09
N VAL A 26 -22.63 3.83 3.10
CA VAL A 26 -21.38 4.09 2.39
C VAL A 26 -21.70 4.66 1.02
N PHE A 27 -21.20 5.85 0.72
CA PHE A 27 -21.32 6.47 -0.60
C PHE A 27 -20.06 6.22 -1.41
N GLU A 28 -20.19 5.67 -2.61
CA GLU A 28 -19.07 5.36 -3.51
C GLU A 28 -19.31 6.02 -4.87
N ALA A 29 -18.30 6.72 -5.36
CA ALA A 29 -18.36 7.43 -6.63
C ALA A 29 -18.29 6.46 -7.83
N GLN A 30 -17.59 5.34 -7.65
CA GLN A 30 -17.42 4.31 -8.66
C GLN A 30 -18.61 3.33 -8.68
N GLU A 31 -18.66 2.51 -9.74
CA GLU A 31 -19.63 1.44 -9.91
C GLU A 31 -19.45 0.25 -8.96
N SER A 32 -18.31 0.18 -8.28
CA SER A 32 -17.95 -0.92 -7.39
C SER A 32 -17.06 -0.44 -6.24
N PHE A 33 -16.82 -1.32 -5.29
CA PHE A 33 -16.06 -1.10 -4.07
C PHE A 33 -14.55 -1.36 -4.23
N GLY A 34 -13.80 -1.13 -3.15
CA GLY A 34 -12.38 -1.48 -3.00
C GLY A 34 -11.41 -0.33 -3.29
N GLY A 35 -11.86 0.70 -4.02
CA GLY A 35 -11.05 1.89 -4.31
C GLY A 35 -9.83 1.53 -5.17
N LYS A 36 -8.62 1.66 -4.60
CA LYS A 36 -7.39 1.22 -5.28
C LYS A 36 -7.35 -0.30 -5.48
N MET A 37 -7.93 -1.05 -4.54
CA MET A 37 -8.06 -2.51 -4.61
C MET A 37 -9.25 -2.84 -5.52
N HIS A 38 -9.02 -2.86 -6.82
CA HIS A 38 -10.03 -3.18 -7.83
C HIS A 38 -9.57 -4.37 -8.67
N GLN A 39 -10.45 -4.90 -9.52
CA GLN A 39 -10.07 -5.86 -10.54
C GLN A 39 -10.39 -5.33 -11.93
N LEU A 40 -9.73 -5.91 -12.94
CA LEU A 40 -10.09 -5.73 -14.34
C LEU A 40 -9.89 -7.04 -15.10
N GLU A 41 -10.62 -7.18 -16.21
CA GLU A 41 -10.49 -8.28 -17.15
C GLU A 41 -10.17 -7.71 -18.53
N LEU A 42 -9.17 -8.29 -19.21
CA LEU A 42 -8.78 -7.93 -20.56
C LEU A 42 -9.22 -9.00 -21.57
N PRO A 43 -9.38 -8.64 -22.86
CA PRO A 43 -9.74 -9.58 -23.91
C PRO A 43 -8.85 -10.83 -23.92
N GLY A 44 -9.46 -11.98 -24.15
CA GLY A 44 -8.78 -13.27 -24.10
C GLY A 44 -8.81 -13.95 -22.74
N GLY A 45 -9.49 -13.39 -21.73
CA GLY A 45 -9.70 -14.03 -20.42
C GLY A 45 -8.54 -13.84 -19.45
N TYR A 46 -7.92 -12.65 -19.46
CA TYR A 46 -6.89 -12.30 -18.50
C TYR A 46 -7.48 -11.41 -17.40
N ARG A 47 -7.46 -11.89 -16.17
CA ARG A 47 -7.96 -11.14 -15.01
C ARG A 47 -6.78 -10.63 -14.17
N PHE A 48 -6.88 -9.40 -13.69
CA PHE A 48 -5.83 -8.75 -12.90
C PHE A 48 -6.41 -8.17 -11.62
N ASP A 49 -5.65 -8.24 -10.53
CA ASP A 49 -5.78 -7.31 -9.42
C ASP A 49 -5.15 -5.97 -9.85
N GLY A 50 -5.90 -4.88 -9.72
CA GLY A 50 -5.56 -3.57 -10.27
C GLY A 50 -4.75 -2.65 -9.35
N GLY A 51 -4.38 -3.07 -8.14
CA GLY A 51 -3.80 -2.16 -7.14
C GLY A 51 -2.75 -2.83 -6.26
N PRO A 52 -3.00 -2.98 -4.94
CA PRO A 52 -2.08 -3.74 -4.09
C PRO A 52 -1.96 -5.18 -4.61
N SER A 53 -0.78 -5.77 -4.43
CA SER A 53 -0.49 -7.15 -4.86
C SER A 53 0.12 -8.01 -3.75
N LEU A 54 0.81 -7.40 -2.78
CA LEU A 54 1.38 -8.09 -1.62
C LEU A 54 0.40 -8.10 -0.45
N PHE A 55 0.19 -9.28 0.15
CA PHE A 55 -0.60 -9.44 1.36
C PHE A 55 0.28 -9.82 2.55
N THR A 56 0.29 -8.98 3.58
CA THR A 56 0.94 -9.22 4.87
C THR A 56 -0.03 -8.86 6.00
N LEU A 57 0.26 -9.33 7.22
CA LEU A 57 -0.57 -9.09 8.41
C LEU A 57 -2.05 -9.50 8.22
N PRO A 58 -2.34 -10.73 7.77
CA PRO A 58 -3.71 -11.15 7.44
C PRO A 58 -4.67 -11.10 8.63
N HIS A 59 -4.16 -11.24 9.86
CA HIS A 59 -4.94 -11.12 11.09
C HIS A 59 -5.68 -9.78 11.22
N LEU A 60 -5.23 -8.71 10.55
CA LEU A 60 -5.93 -7.43 10.55
C LEU A 60 -7.24 -7.46 9.74
N VAL A 61 -7.31 -8.36 8.75
CA VAL A 61 -8.54 -8.67 8.00
C VAL A 61 -9.39 -9.63 8.82
N ASP A 62 -8.79 -10.71 9.34
CA ASP A 62 -9.47 -11.73 10.14
C ASP A 62 -10.22 -11.13 11.34
N GLU A 63 -9.60 -10.17 12.03
CA GLU A 63 -10.19 -9.48 13.18
C GLU A 63 -11.57 -8.86 12.85
N LEU A 64 -11.82 -8.39 11.63
CA LEU A 64 -13.11 -7.79 11.26
C LEU A 64 -14.24 -8.83 11.27
N PHE A 65 -13.97 -10.05 10.84
CA PHE A 65 -14.93 -11.16 10.90
C PHE A 65 -15.12 -11.63 12.34
N GLU A 66 -14.03 -11.78 13.10
CA GLU A 66 -14.08 -12.18 14.51
C GLU A 66 -14.89 -11.20 15.36
N LEU A 67 -14.73 -9.90 15.13
CA LEU A 67 -15.52 -8.85 15.79
C LEU A 67 -17.03 -8.97 15.51
N ALA A 68 -17.40 -9.45 14.33
CA ALA A 68 -18.78 -9.71 13.95
C ALA A 68 -19.29 -11.08 14.44
N GLY A 69 -18.49 -11.83 15.21
CA GLY A 69 -18.82 -13.19 15.63
C GLY A 69 -18.89 -14.16 14.44
N ARG A 70 -18.04 -13.97 13.43
CA ARG A 70 -17.91 -14.83 12.26
C ARG A 70 -16.54 -15.51 12.25
N ASN A 71 -16.46 -16.66 11.59
CA ASN A 71 -15.19 -17.30 11.28
C ASN A 71 -14.63 -16.73 9.97
N PRO A 72 -13.43 -16.09 9.96
CA PRO A 72 -12.84 -15.54 8.74
C PRO A 72 -12.77 -16.54 7.58
N HIS A 73 -12.46 -17.81 7.88
CA HIS A 73 -12.26 -18.86 6.88
C HIS A 73 -13.51 -19.25 6.08
N ASP A 74 -14.70 -18.83 6.53
CA ASP A 74 -15.97 -19.01 5.80
C ASP A 74 -16.18 -17.94 4.71
N TYR A 75 -15.41 -16.85 4.77
CA TYR A 75 -15.50 -15.71 3.86
C TYR A 75 -14.26 -15.54 3.01
N PHE A 76 -13.09 -15.82 3.58
CA PHE A 76 -11.81 -15.46 3.00
C PHE A 76 -10.72 -16.46 3.44
N ARG A 77 -9.96 -16.94 2.47
CA ARG A 77 -8.86 -17.87 2.70
C ARG A 77 -7.60 -17.34 2.03
N TYR A 78 -6.47 -17.69 2.61
CA TYR A 78 -5.17 -17.30 2.13
C TYR A 78 -4.15 -18.34 2.53
N GLN A 79 -3.05 -18.41 1.79
CA GLN A 79 -1.95 -19.31 2.06
C GLN A 79 -0.65 -18.53 2.14
N ARG A 80 0.29 -19.01 2.97
CA ARG A 80 1.64 -18.43 3.03
C ARG A 80 2.37 -18.73 1.72
N LEU A 81 3.03 -17.72 1.15
CA LEU A 81 3.86 -17.87 -0.04
C LEU A 81 5.21 -18.47 0.34
N ASP A 82 5.67 -19.46 -0.44
CA ASP A 82 7.04 -19.98 -0.40
C ASP A 82 7.44 -20.51 -1.79
N PRO A 83 8.38 -19.87 -2.52
CA PRO A 83 9.11 -18.65 -2.13
C PRO A 83 8.24 -17.40 -2.13
N ILE A 84 8.72 -16.35 -1.46
CA ILE A 84 8.06 -15.04 -1.37
C ILE A 84 8.27 -14.24 -2.66
N THR A 85 9.53 -13.96 -3.00
CA THR A 85 9.91 -13.06 -4.12
C THR A 85 11.12 -13.60 -4.87
N GLN A 86 11.10 -13.49 -6.19
CA GLN A 86 12.28 -13.71 -7.05
C GLN A 86 12.93 -12.35 -7.38
N TYR A 87 14.23 -12.23 -7.12
CA TYR A 87 15.00 -11.02 -7.42
C TYR A 87 15.99 -11.25 -8.55
N PHE A 88 16.03 -10.32 -9.49
CA PHE A 88 16.90 -10.30 -10.66
C PHE A 88 17.71 -9.01 -10.64
N PHE A 89 19.04 -9.13 -10.55
CA PHE A 89 19.96 -7.98 -10.53
C PHE A 89 20.55 -7.71 -11.92
N ALA A 90 21.01 -6.47 -12.13
CA ALA A 90 21.54 -6.01 -13.41
C ALA A 90 22.79 -6.78 -13.89
N ASP A 91 23.56 -7.34 -12.95
CA ASP A 91 24.75 -8.18 -13.20
C ASP A 91 24.40 -9.63 -13.58
N GLY A 92 23.11 -9.99 -13.60
CA GLY A 92 22.62 -11.34 -13.89
C GLY A 92 22.44 -12.21 -12.64
N THR A 93 22.78 -11.71 -11.45
CA THR A 93 22.55 -12.43 -10.19
C THR A 93 21.05 -12.63 -9.97
N ARG A 94 20.69 -13.83 -9.52
CA ARG A 94 19.32 -14.19 -9.13
C ARG A 94 19.31 -14.64 -7.68
N LEU A 95 18.33 -14.16 -6.92
CA LEU A 95 18.16 -14.48 -5.52
C LEU A 95 16.68 -14.83 -5.25
N THR A 96 16.45 -15.96 -4.59
CA THR A 96 15.11 -16.35 -4.15
C THR A 96 14.91 -15.99 -2.68
N ALA A 97 13.94 -15.13 -2.37
CA ALA A 97 13.51 -14.92 -1.00
C ALA A 97 12.58 -16.03 -0.53
N TRP A 98 13.15 -17.01 0.17
CA TRP A 98 12.40 -18.08 0.84
C TRP A 98 11.60 -17.53 2.03
N ALA A 99 10.48 -18.19 2.33
CA ALA A 99 9.66 -17.82 3.49
C ALA A 99 10.30 -18.16 4.83
N ASP A 100 11.23 -19.11 4.84
CA ASP A 100 12.05 -19.50 5.97
C ASP A 100 13.33 -18.64 6.03
N GLU A 101 13.55 -17.95 7.14
CA GLU A 101 14.67 -17.02 7.30
C GLU A 101 16.04 -17.70 7.16
N ALA A 102 16.18 -18.95 7.62
CA ALA A 102 17.44 -19.70 7.52
C ALA A 102 17.72 -20.13 6.08
N LYS A 103 16.69 -20.57 5.34
CA LYS A 103 16.83 -20.84 3.90
C LYS A 103 17.17 -19.57 3.12
N PHE A 104 16.56 -18.43 3.46
CA PHE A 104 16.89 -17.17 2.81
C PHE A 104 18.33 -16.74 3.11
N ALA A 105 18.79 -16.84 4.35
CA ALA A 105 20.17 -16.53 4.71
C ALA A 105 21.18 -17.45 3.99
N ALA A 106 20.86 -18.74 3.87
CA ALA A 106 21.69 -19.68 3.10
C ALA A 106 21.71 -19.38 1.60
N GLU A 107 20.58 -18.95 1.01
CA GLU A 107 20.52 -18.48 -0.38
C GLU A 107 21.42 -17.25 -0.58
N VAL A 108 21.34 -16.27 0.32
CA VAL A 108 22.18 -15.08 0.30
C VAL A 108 23.67 -15.44 0.42
N GLU A 109 24.05 -16.32 1.34
CA GLU A 109 25.43 -16.76 1.48
C GLU A 109 25.93 -17.49 0.24
N ALA A 110 25.12 -18.36 -0.35
CA ALA A 110 25.47 -19.12 -1.54
C ALA A 110 25.65 -18.23 -2.78
N LYS A 111 24.77 -17.23 -2.97
CA LYS A 111 24.72 -16.39 -4.17
C LYS A 111 25.56 -15.11 -4.06
N LEU A 112 25.57 -14.49 -2.89
CA LEU A 112 26.18 -13.18 -2.64
C LEU A 112 27.45 -13.24 -1.79
N ARG A 113 27.75 -14.39 -1.16
CA ARG A 113 28.90 -14.57 -0.25
C ARG A 113 28.86 -13.72 1.02
N VAL A 114 27.69 -13.15 1.35
CA VAL A 114 27.44 -12.52 2.64
C VAL A 114 27.16 -13.60 3.69
N PRO A 115 27.84 -13.61 4.85
CA PRO A 115 27.65 -14.65 5.86
C PRO A 115 26.18 -14.79 6.28
N ALA A 116 25.67 -16.03 6.32
CA ALA A 116 24.27 -16.29 6.69
C ALA A 116 23.93 -15.74 8.09
N ALA A 117 24.90 -15.76 9.02
CA ALA A 117 24.76 -15.23 10.37
C ALA A 117 24.44 -13.72 10.39
N ASP A 118 25.02 -12.94 9.48
CA ASP A 118 24.81 -11.49 9.41
C ASP A 118 23.41 -11.17 8.90
N VAL A 119 22.92 -11.93 7.91
CA VAL A 119 21.55 -11.84 7.40
C VAL A 119 20.53 -12.16 8.50
N LEU A 120 20.74 -13.27 9.22
CA LEU A 120 19.87 -13.65 10.34
C LEU A 120 19.88 -12.59 11.45
N ALA A 121 21.06 -12.07 11.81
CA ALA A 121 21.18 -11.02 12.81
C ALA A 121 20.45 -9.73 12.39
N PHE A 122 20.49 -9.39 11.10
CA PHE A 122 19.75 -8.26 10.54
C PHE A 122 18.24 -8.47 10.62
N LEU A 123 17.73 -9.63 10.18
CA LEU A 123 16.29 -9.95 10.23
C LEU A 123 15.76 -9.98 11.67
N GLN A 124 16.50 -10.58 12.61
CA GLN A 124 16.16 -10.57 14.04
C GLN A 124 16.15 -9.16 14.64
N ARG A 125 17.03 -8.27 14.17
CA ARG A 125 17.03 -6.86 14.59
C ARG A 125 15.80 -6.13 14.05
N SER A 126 15.45 -6.39 12.79
CA SER A 126 14.21 -5.88 12.17
C SER A 126 12.97 -6.30 12.95
N GLY A 127 12.88 -7.59 13.33
CA GLY A 127 11.78 -8.12 14.15
C GLY A 127 11.69 -7.50 15.54
N ARG A 128 12.82 -7.38 16.26
CA ARG A 128 12.83 -6.71 17.57
C ARG A 128 12.39 -5.25 17.48
N ALA A 129 12.83 -4.52 16.45
CA ALA A 129 12.43 -3.14 16.22
C ALA A 129 10.92 -3.03 15.94
N TYR A 130 10.37 -3.93 15.13
CA TYR A 130 8.93 -4.02 14.87
C TYR A 130 8.14 -4.28 16.15
N SER A 131 8.47 -5.33 16.92
CA SER A 131 7.77 -5.66 18.17
C SER A 131 7.84 -4.54 19.21
N ALA A 132 8.92 -3.76 19.23
CA ALA A 132 9.05 -2.64 20.16
C ALA A 132 8.23 -1.39 19.78
N THR A 133 7.83 -1.25 18.51
CA THR A 133 7.26 0.01 17.98
C THR A 133 5.85 -0.14 17.41
N ALA A 134 5.46 -1.33 16.95
CA ALA A 134 4.19 -1.55 16.25
C ALA A 134 2.96 -1.13 17.08
N ASP A 135 2.86 -1.60 18.34
CA ASP A 135 1.72 -1.28 19.20
C ASP A 135 1.63 0.22 19.55
N THR A 136 2.78 0.87 19.73
CA THR A 136 2.85 2.28 20.15
C THR A 136 2.57 3.24 18.99
N PHE A 137 3.16 2.99 17.82
CA PHE A 137 3.11 3.93 16.70
C PHE A 137 2.02 3.60 15.67
N LEU A 138 1.65 2.33 15.52
CA LEU A 138 0.68 1.91 14.50
C LEU A 138 -0.74 1.80 15.05
N GLN A 139 -0.90 1.35 16.30
CA GLN A 139 -2.23 1.05 16.85
C GLN A 139 -2.84 2.20 17.66
N LYS A 140 -2.04 3.17 18.12
CA LYS A 140 -2.50 4.31 18.92
C LYS A 140 -2.46 5.61 18.12
N SER A 141 -3.38 6.52 18.43
CA SER A 141 -3.32 7.89 17.90
C SER A 141 -2.17 8.65 18.56
N LEU A 142 -1.16 8.99 17.75
CA LEU A 142 -0.01 9.80 18.18
C LEU A 142 -0.38 11.27 18.50
N HIS A 143 -1.59 11.69 18.15
CA HIS A 143 -2.06 13.07 18.35
C HIS A 143 -2.81 13.31 19.66
N LYS A 144 -2.87 12.32 20.56
CA LYS A 144 -3.43 12.48 21.91
C LYS A 144 -2.29 12.51 22.93
N ALA A 145 -2.23 13.55 23.78
CA ALA A 145 -1.17 13.72 24.78
C ALA A 145 -1.05 12.53 25.75
N ARG A 146 -2.17 11.86 26.06
CA ARG A 146 -2.21 10.68 26.94
C ARG A 146 -1.47 9.46 26.35
N THR A 147 -1.28 9.39 25.03
CA THR A 147 -0.53 8.32 24.37
C THR A 147 0.93 8.29 24.84
N TYR A 148 1.52 9.48 25.08
CA TYR A 148 2.90 9.64 25.51
C TYR A 148 3.16 9.28 26.99
N LEU A 149 2.10 9.06 27.78
CA LEU A 149 2.17 8.69 29.20
C LEU A 149 2.01 7.19 29.44
N SER A 150 2.06 6.36 28.39
CA SER A 150 1.86 4.90 28.50
C SER A 150 3.17 4.13 28.67
N ALA A 151 3.12 2.99 29.37
CA ALA A 151 4.27 2.09 29.57
C ALA A 151 4.90 1.61 28.24
N ASP A 152 4.14 1.63 27.16
CA ASP A 152 4.60 1.23 25.82
C ASP A 152 5.54 2.27 25.18
N VAL A 153 5.49 3.53 25.61
CA VAL A 153 6.42 4.58 25.18
C VAL A 153 7.79 4.40 25.83
N LEU A 154 7.84 3.93 27.09
CA LEU A 154 9.10 3.54 27.76
C LEU A 154 9.79 2.37 27.03
N LYS A 155 9.04 1.39 26.52
CA LYS A 155 9.59 0.31 25.68
C LYS A 155 10.16 0.85 24.36
N ALA A 156 9.45 1.76 23.69
CA ALA A 156 9.94 2.40 22.48
C ALA A 156 11.21 3.24 22.72
N VAL A 157 11.28 3.95 23.85
CA VAL A 157 12.47 4.72 24.27
C VAL A 157 13.65 3.79 24.59
N ALA A 158 13.42 2.64 25.22
CA ALA A 158 14.48 1.64 25.45
C ALA A 158 15.02 1.02 24.15
N ALA A 159 14.21 0.97 23.08
CA ALA A 159 14.62 0.48 21.77
C ALA A 159 15.33 1.54 20.89
N THR A 160 15.44 2.79 21.34
CA THR A 160 15.97 3.94 20.57
C THR A 160 17.30 3.70 19.85
N PRO A 161 18.33 3.04 20.43
CA PRO A 161 19.59 2.76 19.72
C PRO A 161 19.41 1.81 18.53
N GLN A 162 18.41 0.93 18.58
CA GLN A 162 18.09 -0.02 17.51
C GLN A 162 17.30 0.62 16.37
N LEU A 163 16.75 1.82 16.59
CA LEU A 163 15.89 2.52 15.64
C LEU A 163 16.65 3.43 14.67
N GLY A 164 17.95 3.68 14.91
CA GLY A 164 18.80 4.46 14.00
C GLY A 164 18.23 5.84 13.70
N LEU A 165 17.63 6.52 14.68
CA LEU A 165 16.79 7.70 14.44
C LEU A 165 17.47 8.81 13.62
N LEU A 166 18.80 8.92 13.67
CA LEU A 166 19.57 9.95 12.95
C LEU A 166 20.14 9.48 11.59
N GLU A 167 19.90 8.23 11.22
CA GLU A 167 20.38 7.59 9.99
C GLU A 167 19.24 7.44 8.98
N THR A 168 19.58 7.39 7.70
CA THR A 168 18.65 6.97 6.64
C THR A 168 18.60 5.44 6.57
N MET A 169 17.54 4.89 5.94
CA MET A 169 17.45 3.45 5.67
C MET A 169 18.69 2.95 4.94
N HIS A 170 19.11 3.66 3.88
CA HIS A 170 20.28 3.30 3.09
C HIS A 170 21.56 3.27 3.93
N GLN A 171 21.81 4.29 4.75
CA GLN A 171 22.99 4.31 5.63
C GLN A 171 23.01 3.11 6.57
N ARG A 172 21.86 2.74 7.13
CA ARG A 172 21.74 1.59 8.02
C ARG A 172 21.96 0.26 7.31
N HIS A 173 21.43 0.10 6.09
CA HIS A 173 21.61 -1.11 5.30
C HIS A 173 23.06 -1.24 4.82
N GLN A 174 23.68 -0.16 4.36
CA GLN A 174 25.10 -0.11 3.98
C GLN A 174 26.01 -0.47 5.16
N ALA A 175 25.70 0.00 6.37
CA ALA A 175 26.45 -0.36 7.57
C ALA A 175 26.27 -1.84 7.96
N ALA A 176 25.15 -2.47 7.60
CA ALA A 176 24.89 -3.88 7.86
C ALA A 176 25.54 -4.81 6.84
N PHE A 177 25.67 -4.37 5.58
CA PHE A 177 26.16 -5.17 4.46
C PHE A 177 27.18 -4.38 3.62
N PRO A 178 28.34 -3.99 4.19
CA PRO A 178 29.27 -3.08 3.53
C PRO A 178 29.88 -3.65 2.24
N ASP A 179 29.91 -4.98 2.11
CA ASP A 179 30.61 -5.68 1.04
C ASP A 179 29.69 -6.12 -0.12
N ASP A 180 28.36 -5.90 -0.04
CA ASP A 180 27.43 -6.29 -1.10
C ASP A 180 26.27 -5.30 -1.31
N GLU A 181 26.40 -4.48 -2.35
CA GLU A 181 25.42 -3.45 -2.72
C GLU A 181 24.06 -4.03 -3.16
N ARG A 182 24.01 -5.28 -3.62
CA ARG A 182 22.77 -5.94 -4.08
C ARG A 182 21.89 -6.26 -2.89
N LEU A 183 22.48 -6.70 -1.78
CA LEU A 183 21.74 -6.94 -0.54
C LEU A 183 21.27 -5.63 0.10
N VAL A 184 22.09 -4.57 0.05
CA VAL A 184 21.69 -3.20 0.45
C VAL A 184 20.48 -2.74 -0.37
N GLN A 185 20.55 -2.86 -1.70
CA GLN A 185 19.47 -2.51 -2.63
C GLN A 185 18.18 -3.31 -2.34
N LEU A 186 18.30 -4.60 -2.06
CA LEU A 186 17.16 -5.45 -1.71
C LEU A 186 16.42 -4.92 -0.49
N PHE A 187 17.14 -4.55 0.56
CA PHE A 187 16.52 -4.02 1.78
C PHE A 187 16.07 -2.56 1.65
N ASP A 188 16.76 -1.74 0.85
CA ASP A 188 16.34 -0.38 0.51
C ASP A 188 14.99 -0.34 -0.22
N ARG A 189 14.68 -1.38 -1.00
CA ARG A 189 13.40 -1.53 -1.69
C ARG A 189 12.19 -1.35 -0.78
N PHE A 190 12.30 -1.74 0.49
CA PHE A 190 11.18 -1.63 1.44
C PHE A 190 10.77 -0.18 1.74
N ALA A 191 11.56 0.84 1.38
CA ALA A 191 11.12 2.23 1.39
C ALA A 191 9.92 2.48 0.44
N THR A 192 9.81 1.70 -0.65
CA THR A 192 8.70 1.80 -1.60
C THR A 192 7.35 1.36 -1.02
N TYR A 193 7.32 0.63 0.10
CA TYR A 193 6.08 0.12 0.75
C TYR A 193 5.23 1.25 1.34
N ASN A 194 5.80 2.45 1.47
CA ASN A 194 5.07 3.67 1.78
C ASN A 194 5.42 4.82 0.81
N GLY A 195 5.97 4.47 -0.35
CA GLY A 195 6.37 5.39 -1.42
C GLY A 195 7.35 6.46 -0.97
N SER A 196 8.39 6.06 -0.24
CA SER A 196 9.49 6.91 0.23
C SER A 196 10.80 6.58 -0.49
N ASP A 197 11.78 7.44 -0.28
CA ASP A 197 13.15 7.34 -0.81
C ASP A 197 14.07 6.75 0.27
N PRO A 198 14.74 5.59 0.08
CA PRO A 198 15.60 4.98 1.09
C PRO A 198 16.80 5.87 1.47
N TYR A 199 17.20 6.82 0.62
CA TYR A 199 18.26 7.79 0.87
C TYR A 199 17.79 9.00 1.71
N GLN A 200 16.50 9.11 2.02
CA GLN A 200 15.92 10.15 2.88
C GLN A 200 15.07 9.60 4.03
N ALA A 201 14.45 8.44 3.81
CA ALA A 201 13.59 7.75 4.77
C ALA A 201 14.38 7.39 6.03
N PRO A 202 13.81 7.59 7.23
CA PRO A 202 14.49 7.28 8.47
C PRO A 202 14.70 5.77 8.62
N ALA A 203 15.81 5.38 9.22
CA ALA A 203 16.19 3.99 9.47
C ALA A 203 15.19 3.18 10.32
N THR A 204 14.24 3.84 10.99
CA THR A 204 13.11 3.17 11.67
C THR A 204 12.29 2.31 10.72
N LEU A 205 12.24 2.67 9.43
CA LEU A 205 11.52 1.93 8.41
C LEU A 205 12.25 0.65 7.95
N SER A 206 13.49 0.40 8.38
CA SER A 206 14.19 -0.88 8.22
C SER A 206 13.54 -2.04 9.02
N MET A 207 12.43 -1.78 9.73
CA MET A 207 11.58 -2.81 10.33
C MET A 207 10.55 -3.41 9.34
N ILE A 208 10.25 -2.72 8.23
CA ILE A 208 9.28 -3.18 7.22
C ILE A 208 9.62 -4.58 6.65
N PRO A 209 10.89 -4.94 6.36
CA PRO A 209 11.24 -6.27 5.88
C PRO A 209 10.73 -7.41 6.77
N HIS A 210 10.61 -7.17 8.09
CA HIS A 210 10.07 -8.17 9.02
C HIS A 210 8.60 -8.53 8.73
N LEU A 211 7.82 -7.64 8.12
CA LEU A 211 6.44 -7.94 7.74
C LEU A 211 6.37 -9.06 6.70
N GLU A 212 7.35 -9.10 5.80
CA GLU A 212 7.43 -10.08 4.71
C GLU A 212 8.26 -11.30 5.11
N HIS A 213 9.50 -11.08 5.57
CA HIS A 213 10.45 -12.16 5.87
C HIS A 213 10.22 -12.83 7.23
N GLY A 214 9.68 -12.09 8.22
CA GLY A 214 9.44 -12.63 9.56
C GLY A 214 8.01 -13.13 9.75
N LEU A 215 7.04 -12.25 9.58
CA LEU A 215 5.61 -12.56 9.77
C LEU A 215 5.01 -13.33 8.58
N GLY A 216 5.60 -13.18 7.40
CA GLY A 216 5.23 -13.90 6.19
C GLY A 216 4.48 -13.03 5.18
N ALA A 217 4.69 -13.35 3.91
CA ALA A 217 3.84 -12.95 2.80
C ALA A 217 2.81 -14.02 2.48
N PHE A 218 1.62 -13.60 2.06
CA PHE A 218 0.49 -14.47 1.82
C PHE A 218 -0.11 -14.22 0.45
N TYR A 219 -0.75 -15.25 -0.10
CA TYR A 219 -1.58 -15.16 -1.29
C TYR A 219 -3.03 -15.41 -0.90
N PRO A 220 -3.91 -14.41 -1.07
CA PRO A 220 -5.36 -14.61 -0.92
C PRO A 220 -5.92 -15.45 -2.06
N GLU A 221 -6.73 -16.45 -1.72
CA GLU A 221 -7.50 -17.20 -2.71
C GLU A 221 -8.43 -16.24 -3.47
N GLY A 222 -8.36 -16.24 -4.80
CA GLY A 222 -9.08 -15.27 -5.62
C GLY A 222 -8.39 -13.91 -5.73
N GLY A 223 -7.12 -13.76 -5.32
CA GLY A 223 -6.35 -12.54 -5.48
C GLY A 223 -6.67 -11.46 -4.45
N ILE A 224 -5.93 -10.36 -4.49
CA ILE A 224 -6.02 -9.28 -3.48
C ILE A 224 -7.44 -8.69 -3.42
N TYR A 225 -8.15 -8.60 -4.55
CA TYR A 225 -9.51 -8.08 -4.58
C TYR A 225 -10.49 -8.86 -3.68
N ALA A 226 -10.23 -10.15 -3.42
CA ALA A 226 -11.05 -10.98 -2.53
C ALA A 226 -11.12 -10.46 -1.08
N ILE A 227 -10.12 -9.67 -0.64
CA ILE A 227 -10.16 -9.00 0.67
C ILE A 227 -11.32 -8.00 0.71
N ALA A 228 -11.45 -7.13 -0.31
CA ALA A 228 -12.53 -6.16 -0.35
C ALA A 228 -13.90 -6.84 -0.54
N GLN A 229 -13.98 -7.86 -1.40
CA GLN A 229 -15.21 -8.60 -1.65
C GLN A 229 -15.75 -9.25 -0.37
N SER A 230 -14.88 -9.95 0.38
CA SER A 230 -15.28 -10.64 1.61
C SER A 230 -15.74 -9.67 2.71
N LEU A 231 -15.08 -8.51 2.83
CA LEU A 231 -15.45 -7.49 3.81
C LEU A 231 -16.73 -6.72 3.43
N VAL A 232 -16.98 -6.49 2.14
CA VAL A 232 -18.26 -5.91 1.69
C VAL A 232 -19.41 -6.87 1.96
N ARG A 233 -19.25 -8.16 1.64
CA ARG A 233 -20.23 -9.20 2.00
C ARG A 233 -20.52 -9.18 3.50
N LEU A 234 -19.50 -9.14 4.35
CA LEU A 234 -19.68 -9.03 5.79
C LEU A 234 -20.44 -7.75 6.17
N ALA A 235 -20.09 -6.60 5.58
CA ALA A 235 -20.75 -5.32 5.85
C ALA A 235 -22.24 -5.36 5.49
N GLU A 236 -22.61 -5.92 4.34
CA GLU A 236 -24.00 -6.08 3.90
C GLU A 236 -24.79 -7.01 4.83
N GLU A 237 -24.20 -8.12 5.25
CA GLU A 237 -24.80 -9.03 6.25
C GLU A 237 -25.02 -8.35 7.62
N LEU A 238 -24.23 -7.32 7.94
CA LEU A 238 -24.40 -6.47 9.12
C LEU A 238 -25.38 -5.29 8.91
N GLY A 239 -25.98 -5.17 7.72
CA GLY A 239 -26.96 -4.13 7.39
C GLY A 239 -26.36 -2.79 6.96
N VAL A 240 -25.09 -2.76 6.53
CA VAL A 240 -24.49 -1.58 5.89
C VAL A 240 -25.12 -1.39 4.51
N GLU A 241 -25.57 -0.17 4.21
CA GLU A 241 -26.09 0.20 2.89
C GLU A 241 -24.95 0.77 2.03
N PHE A 242 -24.77 0.26 0.81
CA PHE A 242 -23.84 0.82 -0.16
C PHE A 242 -24.60 1.56 -1.27
N ARG A 243 -24.16 2.79 -1.56
CA ARG A 243 -24.69 3.65 -2.62
C ARG A 243 -23.60 3.93 -3.63
N TYR A 244 -23.51 3.06 -4.65
CA TYR A 244 -22.55 3.16 -5.75
C TYR A 244 -22.99 4.19 -6.79
N GLN A 245 -22.03 4.68 -7.58
CA GLN A 245 -22.24 5.73 -8.58
C GLN A 245 -22.90 7.00 -8.01
N GLU A 246 -22.69 7.25 -6.71
CA GLU A 246 -23.27 8.38 -6.00
C GLU A 246 -22.17 9.18 -5.28
N PRO A 247 -21.37 9.96 -6.04
CA PRO A 247 -20.31 10.75 -5.46
C PRO A 247 -20.87 11.79 -4.49
N VAL A 248 -20.31 11.83 -3.27
CA VAL A 248 -20.54 12.95 -2.35
C VAL A 248 -19.89 14.20 -2.92
N LEU A 249 -20.67 15.27 -3.03
CA LEU A 249 -20.25 16.56 -3.56
C LEU A 249 -19.87 17.53 -2.43
N GLU A 250 -20.49 17.38 -1.26
CA GLU A 250 -20.24 18.25 -0.11
C GLU A 250 -20.55 17.53 1.20
N ILE A 251 -19.74 17.79 2.24
CA ILE A 251 -20.05 17.45 3.62
C ILE A 251 -20.67 18.69 4.26
N LEU A 252 -21.92 18.56 4.69
CA LEU A 252 -22.72 19.66 5.22
C LEU A 252 -22.37 19.90 6.68
N THR A 253 -22.27 21.19 7.05
CA THR A 253 -21.90 21.60 8.41
C THR A 253 -22.75 22.78 8.87
N ALA A 254 -23.12 22.81 10.14
CA ALA A 254 -23.77 23.94 10.78
C ALA A 254 -23.21 24.12 12.20
N ALA A 255 -22.98 25.35 12.66
CA ALA A 255 -22.55 25.65 14.03
C ALA A 255 -21.35 24.82 14.55
N GLY A 256 -20.38 24.49 13.69
CA GLY A 256 -19.18 23.73 14.08
C GLY A 256 -19.38 22.21 14.19
N GLN A 257 -20.50 21.68 13.69
CA GLN A 257 -20.78 20.24 13.63
C GLN A 257 -21.17 19.82 12.22
N VAL A 258 -20.94 18.54 11.90
CA VAL A 258 -21.46 17.93 10.68
C VAL A 258 -22.95 17.69 10.80
N THR A 259 -23.70 17.94 9.73
CA THR A 259 -25.15 17.72 9.67
C THR A 259 -25.55 16.73 8.59
N GLY A 260 -24.68 16.42 7.62
CA GLY A 260 -25.03 15.49 6.56
C GLY A 260 -24.04 15.48 5.40
N VAL A 261 -24.48 14.88 4.30
CA VAL A 261 -23.77 14.89 3.01
C VAL A 261 -24.73 15.26 1.90
N ARG A 262 -24.21 15.93 0.86
CA ARG A 262 -24.96 16.25 -0.36
C ARG A 262 -24.37 15.49 -1.53
N THR A 263 -25.24 14.86 -2.32
CA THR A 263 -24.90 14.23 -3.60
C THR A 263 -25.64 14.96 -4.73
N ALA A 264 -25.52 14.50 -5.97
CA ALA A 264 -26.36 14.99 -7.06
C ALA A 264 -27.82 14.51 -6.95
N GLN A 265 -28.07 13.46 -6.18
CA GLN A 265 -29.37 12.82 -6.07
C GLN A 265 -30.17 13.40 -4.90
N ASP A 266 -29.55 13.63 -3.75
CA ASP A 266 -30.24 14.11 -2.56
C ASP A 266 -29.30 14.79 -1.54
N VAL A 267 -29.90 15.30 -0.47
CA VAL A 267 -29.26 15.71 0.78
C VAL A 267 -29.63 14.71 1.86
N TYR A 268 -28.63 14.12 2.50
CA TYR A 268 -28.81 13.09 3.52
C TYR A 268 -28.33 13.59 4.88
N ASP A 269 -29.22 13.57 5.87
CA ASP A 269 -28.93 14.00 7.23
C ASP A 269 -28.11 12.94 7.98
N PHE A 270 -26.93 13.35 8.47
CA PHE A 270 -26.04 12.53 9.27
C PHE A 270 -25.30 13.37 10.31
N GLY A 271 -25.43 13.03 11.59
CA GLY A 271 -24.62 13.65 12.67
C GLY A 271 -23.17 13.15 12.74
N LEU A 272 -22.83 12.11 11.96
CA LEU A 272 -21.49 11.52 11.92
C LEU A 272 -21.12 11.20 10.45
N VAL A 273 -19.96 11.69 10.01
CA VAL A 273 -19.39 11.43 8.69
C VAL A 273 -17.94 11.02 8.83
N VAL A 274 -17.57 9.88 8.23
CA VAL A 274 -16.18 9.45 8.08
C VAL A 274 -15.77 9.60 6.62
N SER A 275 -14.79 10.45 6.33
CA SER A 275 -14.20 10.53 4.99
C SER A 275 -13.12 9.46 4.83
N ASN A 276 -13.28 8.58 3.84
CA ASN A 276 -12.24 7.69 3.31
C ASN A 276 -11.67 8.23 1.98
N MET A 277 -12.13 9.40 1.54
CA MET A 277 -11.53 10.15 0.43
C MET A 277 -10.17 10.70 0.86
N ASP A 278 -9.26 10.91 -0.09
CA ASP A 278 -8.00 11.60 0.19
C ASP A 278 -8.27 12.93 0.91
N VAL A 279 -7.48 13.20 1.95
CA VAL A 279 -7.65 14.35 2.84
C VAL A 279 -7.55 15.68 2.09
N VAL A 280 -6.76 15.77 1.01
CA VAL A 280 -6.64 17.00 0.22
C VAL A 280 -7.96 17.33 -0.47
N PRO A 281 -8.52 16.50 -1.37
CA PRO A 281 -9.80 16.81 -1.97
C PRO A 281 -10.96 16.76 -0.98
N THR A 282 -10.86 16.06 0.16
CA THR A 282 -11.86 16.21 1.23
C THR A 282 -11.98 17.68 1.67
N TYR A 283 -10.87 18.34 1.97
CA TYR A 283 -10.88 19.76 2.33
C TYR A 283 -11.15 20.69 1.13
N ARG A 284 -10.59 20.39 -0.05
CA ARG A 284 -10.70 21.29 -1.22
C ARG A 284 -12.03 21.20 -1.95
N LYS A 285 -12.65 20.02 -1.98
CA LYS A 285 -13.88 19.76 -2.75
C LYS A 285 -15.09 19.59 -1.84
N LEU A 286 -14.97 18.77 -0.79
CA LEU A 286 -16.14 18.43 0.04
C LEU A 286 -16.39 19.41 1.19
N LEU A 287 -15.39 20.18 1.60
CA LEU A 287 -15.48 21.17 2.69
C LEU A 287 -14.97 22.56 2.23
N PRO A 288 -15.44 23.10 1.10
CA PRO A 288 -14.84 24.29 0.48
C PRO A 288 -14.94 25.55 1.35
N SER A 289 -15.90 25.61 2.27
CA SER A 289 -16.12 26.72 3.21
C SER A 289 -15.31 26.59 4.51
N GLN A 290 -14.65 25.45 4.75
CA GLN A 290 -13.98 25.17 6.01
C GLN A 290 -12.47 25.44 5.93
N PRO A 291 -11.88 26.06 6.96
CA PRO A 291 -10.45 26.36 6.97
C PRO A 291 -9.61 25.09 7.05
N ALA A 292 -8.89 24.81 5.96
CA ALA A 292 -8.07 23.61 5.82
C ALA A 292 -6.73 23.69 6.58
N PRO A 293 -6.18 22.56 7.04
CA PRO A 293 -4.89 22.51 7.71
C PRO A 293 -3.74 22.55 6.68
N GLU A 294 -3.46 23.74 6.14
CA GLU A 294 -2.52 23.95 5.02
C GLU A 294 -1.17 23.26 5.22
N ARG A 295 -0.56 23.37 6.40
CA ARG A 295 0.72 22.71 6.71
C ARG A 295 0.66 21.19 6.58
N THR A 296 -0.47 20.58 6.92
CA THR A 296 -0.68 19.13 6.78
C THR A 296 -0.95 18.76 5.33
N LEU A 297 -1.74 19.56 4.61
CA LEU A 297 -2.10 19.32 3.20
C LEU A 297 -0.96 19.61 2.22
N SER A 298 0.02 20.43 2.59
CA SER A 298 1.19 20.75 1.76
C SER A 298 2.37 19.78 1.94
N GLN A 299 2.22 18.75 2.78
CA GLN A 299 3.27 17.75 2.97
C GLN A 299 3.64 17.07 1.64
N PRO A 300 4.94 16.75 1.43
CA PRO A 300 5.39 16.02 0.26
C PRO A 300 4.61 14.72 0.08
N ARG A 301 4.19 14.45 -1.17
CA ARG A 301 3.46 13.23 -1.52
C ARG A 301 4.40 12.06 -1.69
N SER A 302 3.89 10.86 -1.43
CA SER A 302 4.56 9.61 -1.78
C SER A 302 4.80 9.53 -3.28
N SER A 303 5.64 8.58 -3.71
CA SER A 303 5.64 8.13 -5.10
C SER A 303 4.25 7.62 -5.52
N SER A 304 4.09 7.51 -6.83
CA SER A 304 2.99 6.81 -7.49
C SER A 304 3.51 5.56 -8.20
N ALA A 305 2.66 4.93 -9.01
CA ALA A 305 3.02 3.81 -9.87
C ALA A 305 2.56 4.05 -11.31
N LEU A 306 3.35 3.56 -12.25
CA LEU A 306 2.93 3.30 -13.61
C LEU A 306 2.82 1.79 -13.78
N ILE A 307 1.63 1.32 -14.13
CA ILE A 307 1.32 -0.11 -14.21
C ILE A 307 0.92 -0.46 -15.63
N PHE A 308 1.53 -1.52 -16.16
CA PHE A 308 1.10 -2.19 -17.37
C PHE A 308 0.51 -3.56 -17.00
N TYR A 309 -0.70 -3.83 -17.47
CA TYR A 309 -1.36 -5.12 -17.33
C TYR A 309 -1.19 -5.87 -18.65
N TRP A 310 -0.31 -6.87 -18.68
CA TRP A 310 -0.01 -7.64 -19.87
C TRP A 310 -0.58 -9.05 -19.79
N GLY A 311 -1.42 -9.39 -20.76
CA GLY A 311 -1.73 -10.78 -21.05
C GLY A 311 -0.58 -11.38 -21.86
N VAL A 312 0.20 -12.27 -21.26
CA VAL A 312 1.43 -12.82 -21.85
C VAL A 312 1.19 -14.25 -22.31
N ALA A 313 1.36 -14.53 -23.60
CA ALA A 313 1.12 -15.85 -24.21
C ALA A 313 2.30 -16.82 -24.00
N HIS A 314 2.83 -16.88 -22.79
CA HIS A 314 3.92 -17.77 -22.41
C HIS A 314 3.96 -17.96 -20.90
N ARG A 315 4.62 -19.02 -20.44
CA ARG A 315 4.92 -19.27 -19.03
C ARG A 315 6.40 -19.24 -18.78
N PHE A 316 6.82 -18.57 -17.70
CA PHE A 316 8.22 -18.44 -17.33
C PHE A 316 8.48 -19.19 -16.03
N SER A 317 9.17 -20.33 -16.12
CA SER A 317 9.43 -21.23 -14.98
C SER A 317 10.28 -20.60 -13.87
N GLU A 318 11.04 -19.57 -14.20
CA GLU A 318 11.90 -18.81 -13.29
C GLU A 318 11.16 -17.72 -12.50
N LEU A 319 9.92 -17.41 -12.86
CA LEU A 319 9.11 -16.40 -12.19
C LEU A 319 8.23 -17.03 -11.10
N GLY A 320 8.08 -16.30 -9.99
CA GLY A 320 7.10 -16.59 -8.94
C GLY A 320 5.90 -15.65 -8.99
N VAL A 321 5.14 -15.61 -7.90
CA VAL A 321 4.05 -14.64 -7.73
C VAL A 321 4.57 -13.21 -7.69
N HIS A 322 5.71 -12.98 -7.02
CA HIS A 322 6.35 -11.68 -6.91
C HIS A 322 7.76 -11.73 -7.51
N ASN A 323 8.05 -10.78 -8.40
CA ASN A 323 9.33 -10.73 -9.11
C ASN A 323 9.81 -9.29 -9.17
N ILE A 324 11.10 -9.06 -8.90
CA ILE A 324 11.72 -7.73 -8.94
C ILE A 324 12.94 -7.77 -9.84
N PHE A 325 12.97 -6.92 -10.86
CA PHE A 325 14.10 -6.69 -11.74
C PHE A 325 14.74 -5.33 -11.40
N PHE A 326 15.80 -5.38 -10.61
CA PHE A 326 16.43 -4.20 -10.02
C PHE A 326 17.13 -3.29 -11.02
N SER A 327 17.05 -1.98 -10.74
CA SER A 327 17.85 -0.96 -11.41
C SER A 327 19.33 -1.20 -11.20
N GLN A 328 20.16 -0.86 -12.18
CA GLN A 328 21.60 -0.81 -11.99
C GLN A 328 22.01 0.38 -11.10
N ASP A 329 21.29 1.50 -11.18
CA ASP A 329 21.53 2.69 -10.36
C ASP A 329 20.26 3.08 -9.58
N TYR A 330 20.14 2.51 -8.39
CA TYR A 330 18.98 2.72 -7.53
C TYR A 330 18.89 4.17 -7.03
N LYS A 331 20.03 4.82 -6.80
CA LYS A 331 20.07 6.20 -6.34
C LYS A 331 19.54 7.15 -7.41
N GLN A 332 19.98 6.99 -8.66
CA GLN A 332 19.47 7.75 -9.79
C GLN A 332 17.95 7.54 -9.99
N GLU A 333 17.46 6.31 -9.78
CA GLU A 333 16.02 6.03 -9.83
C GLU A 333 15.23 6.88 -8.80
N PHE A 334 15.67 6.94 -7.55
CA PHE A 334 15.00 7.75 -6.53
C PHE A 334 15.17 9.27 -6.72
N GLU A 335 16.34 9.72 -7.20
CA GLU A 335 16.56 11.12 -7.58
C GLU A 335 15.60 11.55 -8.70
N ALA A 336 15.40 10.71 -9.71
CA ALA A 336 14.44 10.96 -10.78
C ALA A 336 13.01 11.13 -10.25
N ILE A 337 12.57 10.22 -9.38
CA ILE A 337 11.21 10.21 -8.81
C ILE A 337 10.98 11.41 -7.88
N PHE A 338 11.86 11.61 -6.90
CA PHE A 338 11.60 12.52 -5.78
C PHE A 338 12.14 13.93 -6.00
N GLN A 339 13.18 14.12 -6.81
CA GLN A 339 13.77 15.43 -7.05
C GLN A 339 13.41 15.97 -8.44
N GLN A 340 13.64 15.19 -9.49
CA GLN A 340 13.45 15.63 -10.88
C GLN A 340 12.01 15.49 -11.36
N LYS A 341 11.17 14.73 -10.63
CA LYS A 341 9.77 14.46 -10.94
C LYS A 341 9.59 13.82 -12.33
N THR A 342 10.50 12.92 -12.69
CA THR A 342 10.51 12.13 -13.94
C THR A 342 10.77 10.65 -13.64
N ILE A 343 10.90 9.82 -14.68
CA ILE A 343 11.19 8.39 -14.58
C ILE A 343 12.62 8.14 -15.08
N SER A 344 13.39 7.34 -14.35
CA SER A 344 14.72 6.91 -14.78
C SER A 344 14.64 6.08 -16.07
N PRO A 345 15.60 6.20 -17.01
CA PRO A 345 15.67 5.33 -18.18
C PRO A 345 15.99 3.86 -17.82
N ASP A 346 16.43 3.60 -16.58
CA ASP A 346 16.74 2.28 -16.04
C ASP A 346 15.87 1.99 -14.79
N PRO A 347 14.54 1.83 -14.92
CA PRO A 347 13.64 1.73 -13.77
C PRO A 347 13.55 0.32 -13.18
N THR A 348 13.51 0.18 -11.85
CA THR A 348 13.18 -1.09 -11.18
C THR A 348 11.78 -1.55 -11.57
N VAL A 349 11.67 -2.79 -12.04
CA VAL A 349 10.41 -3.38 -12.53
C VAL A 349 9.94 -4.44 -11.55
N TYR A 350 8.71 -4.29 -11.06
CA TYR A 350 8.00 -5.32 -10.32
C TYR A 350 7.04 -6.05 -11.25
N VAL A 351 7.07 -7.38 -11.25
CA VAL A 351 6.11 -8.22 -11.99
C VAL A 351 5.38 -9.13 -11.02
N ASN A 352 4.05 -9.03 -10.98
CA ASN A 352 3.18 -9.91 -10.22
C ASN A 352 2.35 -10.80 -11.16
N ILE A 353 2.28 -12.09 -10.84
CA ILE A 353 1.65 -13.11 -11.69
C ILE A 353 0.77 -14.00 -10.81
N THR A 354 -0.53 -13.73 -10.80
CA THR A 354 -1.47 -14.48 -9.94
C THR A 354 -1.90 -15.81 -10.57
N SER A 355 -1.82 -15.95 -11.89
CA SER A 355 -2.17 -17.18 -12.63
C SER A 355 -1.33 -18.41 -12.27
N GLY A 356 -0.20 -18.23 -11.57
CA GLY A 356 0.55 -19.33 -10.96
C GLY A 356 -0.21 -20.02 -9.82
N HIS A 357 -1.05 -19.27 -9.09
CA HIS A 357 -1.85 -19.77 -7.97
C HIS A 357 -3.35 -19.84 -8.27
N THR A 358 -3.84 -18.98 -9.16
CA THR A 358 -5.23 -18.98 -9.64
C THR A 358 -5.22 -19.21 -11.15
N PRO A 359 -5.19 -20.47 -11.64
CA PRO A 359 -5.02 -20.76 -13.07
C PRO A 359 -6.09 -20.16 -13.98
N THR A 360 -7.23 -19.74 -13.45
CA THR A 360 -8.30 -19.04 -14.18
C THR A 360 -8.01 -17.57 -14.45
N ASP A 361 -6.96 -16.99 -13.87
CA ASP A 361 -6.60 -15.59 -14.09
C ASP A 361 -5.92 -15.34 -15.47
N ALA A 362 -5.56 -16.40 -16.19
CA ALA A 362 -5.04 -16.34 -17.56
C ALA A 362 -5.42 -17.61 -18.36
N PRO A 363 -5.42 -17.57 -19.70
CA PRO A 363 -5.58 -18.76 -20.52
C PRO A 363 -4.54 -19.84 -20.23
N ALA A 364 -4.85 -21.08 -20.60
CA ALA A 364 -3.92 -22.20 -20.48
C ALA A 364 -2.60 -21.90 -21.20
N GLY A 365 -1.47 -22.09 -20.51
CA GLY A 365 -0.13 -21.80 -21.04
C GLY A 365 0.25 -20.31 -21.08
N HIS A 366 -0.63 -19.41 -20.63
CA HIS A 366 -0.39 -17.98 -20.56
C HIS A 366 -0.21 -17.52 -19.11
N GLU A 367 0.17 -16.25 -18.95
CA GLU A 367 0.30 -15.54 -17.66
C GLU A 367 -0.36 -14.15 -17.73
N ASN A 368 -0.77 -13.63 -16.58
CA ASN A 368 -1.38 -12.31 -16.39
C ASN A 368 -0.40 -11.39 -15.63
N TRP A 369 0.49 -10.73 -16.35
CA TRP A 369 1.52 -9.90 -15.74
C TRP A 369 0.98 -8.54 -15.31
N PHE A 370 0.93 -8.30 -14.01
CA PHE A 370 0.90 -6.95 -13.44
C PHE A 370 2.33 -6.42 -13.39
N VAL A 371 2.66 -5.44 -14.22
CA VAL A 371 4.02 -4.91 -14.36
C VAL A 371 4.07 -3.46 -13.88
N MET A 372 4.78 -3.20 -12.79
CA MET A 372 4.78 -1.91 -12.12
C MET A 372 6.17 -1.30 -12.04
N VAL A 373 6.23 0.01 -12.26
CA VAL A 373 7.40 0.86 -12.01
C VAL A 373 7.01 1.94 -11.01
N ASN A 374 7.92 2.25 -10.07
CA ASN A 374 7.75 3.40 -9.18
C ASN A 374 7.98 4.69 -9.97
N VAL A 375 7.05 5.65 -9.87
CA VAL A 375 7.08 6.90 -10.63
C VAL A 375 6.73 8.09 -9.73
N PRO A 376 7.04 9.34 -10.12
CA PRO A 376 6.53 10.50 -9.42
C PRO A 376 4.99 10.53 -9.42
N HIS A 377 4.40 11.17 -8.41
CA HIS A 377 3.00 11.58 -8.52
C HIS A 377 2.86 12.67 -9.58
N ASP A 378 1.66 12.77 -10.14
CA ASP A 378 1.33 13.73 -11.19
C ASP A 378 1.37 15.17 -10.67
N GLN A 379 2.12 15.99 -11.39
CA GLN A 379 2.29 17.43 -11.22
C GLN A 379 2.31 18.15 -12.58
N GLY A 380 1.79 17.52 -13.64
CA GLY A 380 1.73 18.08 -15.00
C GLY A 380 2.82 17.58 -15.95
N GLN A 381 3.40 16.41 -15.70
CA GLN A 381 4.33 15.76 -16.63
C GLN A 381 3.62 15.32 -17.93
N ASP A 382 4.40 15.14 -19.01
CA ASP A 382 3.93 14.51 -20.25
C ASP A 382 3.87 12.98 -20.07
N TRP A 383 2.77 12.51 -19.46
CA TRP A 383 2.53 11.09 -19.20
C TRP A 383 2.54 10.23 -20.45
N PRO A 384 1.91 10.59 -21.59
CA PRO A 384 2.02 9.82 -22.83
C PRO A 384 3.46 9.55 -23.26
N ALA A 385 4.35 10.55 -23.21
CA ALA A 385 5.76 10.37 -23.54
C ALA A 385 6.47 9.45 -22.52
N LEU A 386 6.25 9.68 -21.22
CA LEU A 386 6.83 8.89 -20.14
C LEU A 386 6.39 7.43 -20.18
N ILE A 387 5.12 7.15 -20.49
CA ILE A 387 4.56 5.80 -20.63
C ILE A 387 5.29 5.05 -21.75
N ASN A 388 5.42 5.67 -22.93
CA ASN A 388 6.08 5.04 -24.08
C ASN A 388 7.55 4.73 -23.81
N GLN A 389 8.28 5.67 -23.20
CA GLN A 389 9.69 5.48 -22.84
C GLN A 389 9.84 4.38 -21.77
N THR A 390 9.00 4.40 -20.73
CA THR A 390 9.05 3.41 -19.66
C THR A 390 8.69 2.02 -20.16
N ARG A 391 7.68 1.89 -21.04
CA ARG A 391 7.30 0.62 -21.65
C ARG A 391 8.48 -0.03 -22.38
N ALA A 392 9.23 0.76 -23.16
CA ALA A 392 10.42 0.28 -23.86
C ALA A 392 11.53 -0.16 -22.88
N ALA A 393 11.80 0.63 -21.84
CA ALA A 393 12.80 0.30 -20.81
C ALA A 393 12.43 -0.98 -20.03
N VAL A 394 11.16 -1.12 -19.65
CA VAL A 394 10.62 -2.31 -18.99
C VAL A 394 10.82 -3.55 -19.86
N LEU A 395 10.38 -3.50 -21.13
CA LEU A 395 10.52 -4.62 -22.07
C LEU A 395 11.98 -5.03 -22.26
N ALA A 396 12.89 -4.05 -22.43
CA ALA A 396 14.31 -4.32 -22.57
C ALA A 396 14.87 -5.03 -21.33
N ARG A 397 14.50 -4.58 -20.13
CA ARG A 397 14.97 -5.16 -18.87
C ARG A 397 14.47 -6.59 -18.66
N VAL A 398 13.14 -6.80 -18.72
CA VAL A 398 12.57 -8.13 -18.46
C VAL A 398 13.03 -9.13 -19.51
N SER A 399 13.10 -8.71 -20.78
CA SER A 399 13.56 -9.61 -21.86
C SER A 399 15.03 -9.99 -21.69
N LYS A 400 15.90 -9.04 -21.31
CA LYS A 400 17.31 -9.33 -21.01
C LYS A 400 17.45 -10.30 -19.84
N ALA A 401 16.72 -10.08 -18.76
CA ALA A 401 16.81 -10.90 -17.56
C ALA A 401 16.30 -12.34 -17.77
N LEU A 402 15.30 -12.51 -18.64
CA LEU A 402 14.68 -13.80 -18.97
C LEU A 402 15.32 -14.49 -20.19
N GLY A 403 16.16 -13.77 -20.95
CA GLY A 403 16.76 -14.31 -22.18
C GLY A 403 15.74 -14.57 -23.30
N GLN A 404 14.58 -13.93 -23.24
CA GLN A 404 13.46 -14.13 -24.16
C GLN A 404 12.82 -12.77 -24.45
N ASP A 405 12.62 -12.43 -25.72
CA ASP A 405 11.89 -11.23 -26.10
C ASP A 405 10.42 -11.35 -25.68
N VAL A 406 10.00 -10.51 -24.72
CA VAL A 406 8.65 -10.50 -24.14
C VAL A 406 7.66 -9.72 -25.01
N ALA A 407 8.12 -8.71 -25.76
CA ALA A 407 7.25 -7.86 -26.57
C ALA A 407 6.32 -8.65 -27.53
N PRO A 408 6.79 -9.65 -28.31
CA PRO A 408 5.94 -10.43 -29.20
C PRO A 408 5.00 -11.41 -28.46
N LEU A 409 5.15 -11.57 -27.15
CA LEU A 409 4.32 -12.48 -26.34
C LEU A 409 3.09 -11.77 -25.75
N ILE A 410 3.06 -10.44 -25.73
CA ILE A 410 1.91 -9.67 -25.23
C ILE A 410 0.72 -9.82 -26.19
N ARG A 411 -0.45 -10.14 -25.65
CA ARG A 411 -1.73 -10.31 -26.38
C ARG A 411 -2.79 -9.29 -26.00
N ALA A 412 -2.72 -8.78 -24.78
CA ALA A 412 -3.58 -7.73 -24.29
C ALA A 412 -2.74 -6.79 -23.42
N GLU A 413 -3.05 -5.51 -23.48
CA GLU A 413 -2.38 -4.48 -22.69
C GLU A 413 -3.41 -3.47 -22.18
N HIS A 414 -3.29 -3.11 -20.90
CA HIS A 414 -3.91 -1.93 -20.32
C HIS A 414 -2.87 -1.18 -19.48
N VAL A 415 -3.03 0.13 -19.34
CA VAL A 415 -2.09 0.98 -18.59
C VAL A 415 -2.86 1.77 -17.53
N TRP A 416 -2.34 1.80 -16.31
CA TRP A 416 -2.82 2.67 -15.24
C TRP A 416 -1.68 3.53 -14.73
N ASP A 417 -1.80 4.83 -14.96
CA ASP A 417 -0.82 5.86 -14.67
C ASP A 417 -1.28 6.76 -13.50
N PRO A 418 -0.44 7.67 -12.99
CA PRO A 418 -0.83 8.53 -11.86
C PRO A 418 -2.06 9.42 -12.11
N PRO A 419 -2.25 10.04 -13.30
CA PRO A 419 -3.51 10.70 -13.63
C PRO A 419 -4.72 9.76 -13.55
N GLY A 420 -4.63 8.54 -14.08
CA GLY A 420 -5.67 7.52 -13.99
C GLY A 420 -5.97 7.09 -12.56
N ILE A 421 -4.94 6.94 -11.71
CA ILE A 421 -5.10 6.63 -10.29
C ILE A 421 -5.84 7.77 -9.58
N ALA A 422 -5.46 9.01 -9.86
CA ALA A 422 -6.10 10.21 -9.31
C ALA A 422 -7.58 10.31 -9.74
N ALA A 423 -7.86 10.09 -11.02
CA ALA A 423 -9.22 10.17 -11.56
C ALA A 423 -10.15 9.11 -10.95
N ARG A 424 -9.69 7.86 -10.85
CA ARG A 424 -10.49 6.75 -10.33
C ARG A 424 -10.76 6.84 -8.83
N THR A 425 -9.75 7.25 -8.05
CA THR A 425 -9.80 7.12 -6.58
C THR A 425 -9.79 8.45 -5.82
N SER A 426 -9.75 9.57 -6.54
CA SER A 426 -9.52 10.90 -5.97
C SER A 426 -8.23 11.02 -5.15
N SER A 427 -7.25 10.13 -5.36
CA SER A 427 -5.94 10.23 -4.70
C SER A 427 -5.18 11.42 -5.26
N PHE A 428 -4.75 12.35 -4.41
CA PHE A 428 -4.16 13.61 -4.88
C PHE A 428 -2.85 13.36 -5.66
N GLY A 429 -2.80 13.79 -6.92
CA GLY A 429 -1.68 13.52 -7.84
C GLY A 429 -1.46 12.03 -8.17
N GLY A 430 -2.40 11.16 -7.81
CA GLY A 430 -2.23 9.71 -7.97
C GLY A 430 -1.28 9.08 -6.95
N ALA A 431 -0.91 9.78 -5.87
CA ALA A 431 -0.04 9.24 -4.84
C ALA A 431 -0.62 7.95 -4.21
N LEU A 432 0.21 6.91 -4.05
CA LEU A 432 -0.26 5.62 -3.55
C LEU A 432 -0.51 5.63 -2.03
N TYR A 433 0.31 6.35 -1.27
CA TYR A 433 0.39 6.24 0.19
C TYR A 433 0.15 7.57 0.93
N GLY A 434 -0.48 8.54 0.25
CA GLY A 434 -0.70 9.88 0.79
C GLY A 434 0.60 10.68 0.85
N SER A 435 0.95 11.18 2.03
CA SER A 435 2.24 11.84 2.26
C SER A 435 3.40 10.83 2.33
N SER A 436 4.56 11.19 1.79
CA SER A 436 5.79 10.40 1.92
C SER A 436 6.33 10.42 3.35
N SER A 437 7.26 9.52 3.66
CA SER A 437 7.93 9.45 4.96
C SER A 437 9.42 9.83 4.88
N ASN A 438 9.78 10.71 3.93
CA ASN A 438 11.16 11.17 3.67
C ASN A 438 11.73 12.14 4.74
N ASN A 439 11.05 12.27 5.88
CA ASN A 439 11.59 13.00 7.02
C ASN A 439 11.15 12.32 8.33
N MET A 440 11.97 12.41 9.36
CA MET A 440 11.73 11.78 10.66
C MET A 440 10.38 12.16 11.31
N LEU A 441 9.85 13.34 10.99
CA LEU A 441 8.62 13.86 11.59
C LEU A 441 7.37 13.56 10.76
N ALA A 442 7.51 13.01 9.56
CA ALA A 442 6.42 12.89 8.59
C ALA A 442 5.25 12.08 9.13
N ALA A 443 5.55 10.97 9.82
CA ALA A 443 4.54 10.13 10.46
C ALA A 443 3.73 10.90 11.53
N PHE A 444 4.37 11.80 12.28
CA PHE A 444 3.73 12.62 13.32
C PHE A 444 2.96 13.83 12.78
N LEU A 445 3.16 14.18 11.51
CA LEU A 445 2.52 15.31 10.84
C LEU A 445 1.32 14.90 9.98
N ARG A 446 1.03 13.59 9.87
CA ARG A 446 -0.17 13.09 9.18
C ARG A 446 -1.43 13.69 9.81
N HIS A 447 -2.47 13.83 8.98
CA HIS A 447 -3.75 14.33 9.46
C HIS A 447 -4.34 13.34 10.48
N PRO A 448 -4.85 13.80 11.64
CA PRO A 448 -5.50 12.92 12.60
C PRO A 448 -6.77 12.30 12.04
N ASN A 449 -7.23 11.21 12.65
CA ASN A 449 -8.48 10.54 12.27
C ASN A 449 -9.77 11.29 12.68
N PHE A 450 -9.65 12.49 13.25
CA PHE A 450 -10.75 13.33 13.72
C PHE A 450 -10.51 14.78 13.34
N SER A 451 -11.57 15.54 13.13
CA SER A 451 -11.49 16.99 13.02
C SER A 451 -11.42 17.63 14.41
N ARG A 452 -10.53 18.62 14.57
CA ARG A 452 -10.50 19.47 15.78
C ARG A 452 -11.52 20.61 15.75
N LYS A 453 -12.10 20.90 14.57
CA LYS A 453 -12.97 22.05 14.33
C LYS A 453 -14.42 21.67 14.07
N LEU A 454 -14.66 20.45 13.61
CA LEU A 454 -15.97 19.96 13.21
C LEU A 454 -16.31 18.72 14.01
N GLU A 455 -17.24 18.86 14.93
CA GLU A 455 -17.79 17.71 15.66
C GLU A 455 -18.50 16.77 14.68
N GLY A 456 -18.31 15.46 14.88
CA GLY A 456 -18.87 14.43 14.02
C GLY A 456 -18.12 14.17 12.71
N LEU A 457 -17.03 14.88 12.42
CA LEU A 457 -16.18 14.62 11.25
C LEU A 457 -14.94 13.79 11.58
N TYR A 458 -14.79 12.67 10.90
CA TYR A 458 -13.65 11.75 11.03
C TYR A 458 -13.02 11.42 9.68
N PHE A 459 -11.80 10.88 9.71
CA PHE A 459 -11.02 10.55 8.53
C PHE A 459 -10.37 9.18 8.68
N CYS A 460 -10.41 8.37 7.62
CA CYS A 460 -9.76 7.07 7.56
C CYS A 460 -9.05 6.87 6.22
N GLY A 461 -8.19 5.85 6.15
CA GLY A 461 -7.51 5.46 4.92
C GLY A 461 -6.10 6.03 4.78
N GLY A 462 -5.54 5.89 3.57
CA GLY A 462 -4.08 5.99 3.37
C GLY A 462 -3.48 7.39 3.41
N SER A 463 -4.29 8.44 3.28
CA SER A 463 -3.81 9.83 3.32
C SER A 463 -3.75 10.43 4.73
N VAL A 464 -4.23 9.72 5.74
CA VAL A 464 -4.31 10.16 7.14
C VAL A 464 -3.57 9.18 8.06
N HIS A 465 -3.57 9.44 9.36
CA HIS A 465 -2.95 8.56 10.35
C HIS A 465 -3.58 7.14 10.32
N PRO A 466 -2.80 6.05 10.49
CA PRO A 466 -1.34 6.00 10.65
C PRO A 466 -0.54 6.02 9.33
N GLY A 467 -1.16 5.73 8.19
CA GLY A 467 -0.50 5.83 6.89
C GLY A 467 -1.12 4.98 5.79
N GLY A 468 -0.42 4.89 4.66
CA GLY A 468 -0.83 4.12 3.49
C GLY A 468 -0.53 2.62 3.56
N GLY A 469 -1.14 1.86 2.66
CA GLY A 469 -1.06 0.40 2.62
C GLY A 469 -2.22 -0.28 3.36
N ILE A 470 -2.54 -1.52 2.98
CA ILE A 470 -3.69 -2.26 3.53
C ILE A 470 -3.64 -2.31 5.07
N PRO A 471 -2.52 -2.72 5.71
CA PRO A 471 -2.46 -2.81 7.17
C PRO A 471 -2.75 -1.48 7.87
N LEU A 472 -2.13 -0.39 7.41
CA LEU A 472 -2.28 0.91 8.04
C LEU A 472 -3.67 1.51 7.81
N CYS A 473 -4.30 1.25 6.66
CA CYS A 473 -5.70 1.62 6.43
C CYS A 473 -6.67 0.88 7.36
N LEU A 474 -6.43 -0.42 7.62
CA LEU A 474 -7.24 -1.20 8.56
C LEU A 474 -7.06 -0.71 10.01
N LEU A 475 -5.84 -0.34 10.39
CA LEU A 475 -5.58 0.29 11.69
C LEU A 475 -6.20 1.70 11.79
N SER A 476 -6.19 2.47 10.70
CA SER A 476 -6.90 3.75 10.59
C SER A 476 -8.38 3.60 10.93
N ALA A 477 -9.04 2.58 10.35
CA ALA A 477 -10.42 2.24 10.65
C ALA A 477 -10.64 1.82 12.11
N ARG A 478 -9.73 1.01 12.67
CA ARG A 478 -9.76 0.64 14.11
C ARG A 478 -9.70 1.89 14.99
N ILE A 479 -8.78 2.80 14.71
CA ILE A 479 -8.63 4.06 15.47
C ILE A 479 -9.90 4.90 15.37
N VAL A 480 -10.44 5.12 14.17
CA VAL A 480 -11.69 5.89 13.96
C VAL A 480 -12.83 5.29 14.77
N SER A 481 -13.01 3.98 14.69
CA SER A 481 -14.07 3.30 15.45
C SER A 481 -13.89 3.52 16.95
N GLY A 482 -12.66 3.48 17.49
CA GLY A 482 -12.39 3.78 18.90
C GLY A 482 -12.58 5.24 19.31
N LEU A 483 -12.72 6.17 18.36
CA LEU A 483 -13.00 7.59 18.62
C LEU A 483 -14.48 7.94 18.54
N ILE A 484 -15.29 7.07 17.95
CA ILE A 484 -16.74 7.21 17.84
C ILE A 484 -17.35 6.38 18.98
N ASN A 485 -18.12 7.04 19.84
CA ASN A 485 -18.78 6.43 20.99
C ASN A 485 -20.16 5.89 20.62
#